data_AF-X1GZD3-F1
#
_entry.id   AF-X1GZD3-F1
#
_cell.length_a   1.000
_cell.length_b   1.000
_cell.length_c   1.000
_cell.angle_alpha   90.00
_cell.angle_beta   90.00
_cell.angle_gamma   90.00
#
_symmetry.space_group_name_H-M   'P 1'
#
loop_
_entity.id
_entity.type
_entity.pdbx_description
1 polymer ?
#
loop_
_entity_poly.entity_id
_entity_poly.type
_entity_poly.pdbx_seq_one_letter_code
_entity_poly.pdbx_strand_id
1 'polypeptide(L)' 'IIAALQRHGWNRRNAAKELGIHRSTLRPKMKALGIEAPEDEPTQR' A
#
# COMPACT_ATOMS: atom_id res chain seq x y z
N ILE A 1 -2.59 7.92 2.89
CA ILE A 1 -2.23 6.53 2.49
C ILE A 1 -1.69 5.74 3.68
N ILE A 2 -0.61 6.20 4.33
CA ILE A 2 0.01 5.51 5.49
C ILE A 2 -1.00 5.22 6.61
N ALA A 3 -1.81 6.20 7.02
CA ALA A 3 -2.82 5.99 8.07
C ALA A 3 -3.81 4.86 7.74
N ALA A 4 -4.31 4.81 6.49
CA ALA A 4 -5.21 3.74 6.05
C ALA A 4 -4.47 2.38 6.00
N LEU A 5 -3.22 2.34 5.57
CA LEU A 5 -2.40 1.13 5.61
C LEU A 5 -2.22 0.64 7.05
N GLN A 6 -1.83 1.50 7.98
CA GLN A 6 -1.64 1.13 9.39
C GLN A 6 -2.94 0.66 10.04
N ARG A 7 -4.06 1.35 9.81
CA ARG A 7 -5.39 0.93 10.31
C ARG A 7 -5.81 -0.46 9.84
N HIS A 8 -5.42 -0.83 8.62
CA HIS A 8 -5.71 -2.13 8.02
C HIS A 8 -4.57 -3.14 8.14
N GLY A 9 -3.57 -2.90 9.00
CA GLY A 9 -2.44 -3.83 9.19
C GLY A 9 -1.64 -4.06 7.91
N TRP A 10 -1.39 -3.00 7.14
CA TRP A 10 -0.76 -3.00 5.82
C TRP A 10 -1.51 -3.78 4.74
N ASN A 11 -2.78 -4.15 4.97
CA ASN A 11 -3.63 -4.75 3.95
C ASN A 11 -3.98 -3.75 2.84
N ARG A 12 -3.20 -3.80 1.77
CA ARG A 12 -3.30 -2.93 0.59
C ARG A 12 -4.69 -2.95 -0.05
N ARG A 13 -5.42 -4.08 -0.03
CA ARG A 13 -6.77 -4.16 -0.61
C ARG A 13 -7.77 -3.37 0.22
N ASN A 14 -7.76 -3.56 1.54
CA ASN A 14 -8.67 -2.84 2.43
C ASN A 14 -8.33 -1.35 2.51
N ALA A 15 -7.04 -1.00 2.56
CA ALA A 15 -6.60 0.38 2.50
C ALA A 15 -7.00 1.06 1.17
N ALA A 16 -6.87 0.37 0.03
CA ALA A 16 -7.33 0.89 -1.27
C ALA A 16 -8.85 1.12 -1.28
N LYS A 17 -9.61 0.17 -0.72
CA LYS A 17 -11.08 0.26 -0.59
C LYS A 17 -11.50 1.42 0.30
N GLU A 18 -10.85 1.62 1.44
CA GLU A 18 -11.10 2.75 2.35
C GLU A 18 -10.77 4.10 1.67
N LEU A 19 -9.65 4.16 0.95
CA LEU A 19 -9.23 5.35 0.24
C LEU A 19 -10.05 5.62 -1.03
N GLY A 20 -10.97 4.73 -1.41
CA GLY A 20 -11.78 4.85 -2.62
C GLY A 20 -10.96 4.79 -3.92
N ILE A 21 -9.75 4.21 -3.88
CA ILE A 21 -8.86 4.12 -5.04
C ILE A 21 -8.73 2.68 -5.51
N HIS A 22 -8.42 2.51 -6.79
CA HIS A 22 -8.14 1.18 -7.31
C HIS A 22 -6.81 0.65 -6.75
N ARG A 23 -6.75 -0.66 -6.45
CA ARG A 23 -5.56 -1.32 -5.88
C ARG A 23 -4.31 -1.16 -6.75
N SER A 24 -4.49 -1.09 -8.08
CA SER A 24 -3.38 -0.86 -9.04
C SER A 24 -2.82 0.55 -8.98
N THR A 25 -3.59 1.52 -8.47
CA THR A 25 -3.17 2.91 -8.25
C THR A 25 -2.45 3.08 -6.90
N LEU A 26 -2.76 2.22 -5.93
CA LEU A 26 -2.15 2.28 -4.60
C LEU A 26 -0.63 2.03 -4.65
N ARG A 27 -0.17 0.99 -5.36
CA ARG A 27 1.28 0.69 -5.50
C ARG A 27 2.12 1.85 -6.06
N PRO A 28 1.81 2.44 -7.22
CA PRO A 28 2.59 3.56 -7.75
C PRO A 28 2.51 4.80 -6.86
N LYS A 29 1.37 5.06 -6.19
CA LYS A 29 1.29 6.13 -5.19
C LYS A 29 2.16 5.86 -3.96
N MET A 30 2.22 4.62 -3.48
CA MET A 30 3.12 4.23 -2.40
C MET A 30 4.58 4.44 -2.80
N LYS A 31 4.98 3.98 -4.00
CA LYS A 31 6.33 4.18 -4.54
C LYS A 31 6.67 5.67 -4.70
N ALA A 32 5.76 6.48 -5.25
CA ALA A 32 5.96 7.92 -5.41
C ALA A 32 6.10 8.66 -4.07
N LEU A 33 5.50 8.13 -3.01
CA LEU A 33 5.59 8.68 -1.65
C LEU A 33 6.72 8.05 -0.82
N GLY A 34 7.53 7.15 -1.38
CA GLY A 34 8.57 6.43 -0.63
C GLY A 34 8.03 5.52 0.48
N ILE A 35 6.79 5.05 0.35
CA ILE A 35 6.16 4.14 1.32
C ILE A 35 6.54 2.71 0.95
N GLU A 36 7.45 2.12 1.70
CA GLU A 36 7.79 0.71 1.63
C GLU A 36 6.88 -0.08 2.58
N ALA A 37 6.17 -1.08 2.04
CA ALA A 37 5.37 -1.98 2.86
C ALA A 37 6.28 -3.04 3.49
N PRO A 38 6.03 -3.46 4.75
CA PRO A 38 6.80 -4.52 5.40
C PRO A 38 6.67 -5.89 4.70
N GLU A 39 5.70 -6.05 3.80
CA GLU A 39 5.52 -7.24 2.94
C GLU A 39 6.31 -7.21 1.63
N ASP A 40 6.83 -6.06 1.18
CA ASP A 40 7.74 -6.01 0.04
C ASP A 40 9.18 -6.32 0.53
N GLU A 41 9.31 -7.40 1.32
CA GLU A 41 10.58 -8.12 1.40
C GLU A 41 10.95 -8.47 -0.04
N PRO A 42 12.11 -8.03 -0.56
CA PRO A 42 12.42 -8.19 -1.96
C PRO A 42 12.53 -9.68 -2.25
N THR A 43 11.52 -10.25 -2.90
CA THR A 43 11.73 -11.50 -3.64
C THR A 43 12.72 -11.14 -4.74
N GLN A 44 13.98 -11.40 -4.39
CA GLN A 44 15.16 -11.38 -5.22
C GLN A 44 14.83 -12.01 -6.59
N ARG A 45 15.09 -11.27 -7.66
CA ARG A 45 15.31 -11.82 -9.00
C ARG A 45 16.76 -11.58 -9.36
#